data_AF-A0A553N780-F1
#
_entry.id   AF-A0A553N780-F1
#
_cell.length_a   1.000
_cell.length_b   1.000
_cell.length_c   1.000
_cell.angle_alpha   90.00
_cell.angle_beta   90.00
_cell.angle_gamma   90.00
#
_symmetry.space_group_name_H-M   'P 1'
#
loop_
_entity.id
_entity.type
_entity.pdbx_description
1 polymer ?
#
loop_
_entity_poly.entity_id
_entity_poly.type
_entity_poly.pdbx_seq_one_letter_code
_entity_poly.pdbx_strand_id
1 'polypeptide(L)'
;MMALHYPMFITLACISNAVVAFTVGPVGLESNQAFGTNLHSRKLSDENTPILPSPQDRSRSIDSILDSLEKIKDAEKLEEALNKLVEENHLGRRRAMKAGKNLNQKPQTEAENRGLLPRIIIYYIQRGVRHIISGEKIAHVIRFIFHECVGGCDGCLNRDLPPNMTPMLETVTLLDQLYDSRFYRRFVSRADFYVLAAITTLDIGPRIPFRFGRKDCATSPISAESRTFPKGRDDFDAVMAFFAIEFGLGPRLGTALSGAHTLGGAAGAAGSGFLGFWKENATEAAKFDARYFSLMADPDLNWNLVNAALQTNANSPRWQWEGFRDNEQVSFMLNSDVALLLDIQPNAEGRSSCNFDTCQQSQTAILVKIYGRFPNFWIRDFSVAFTRMVEN
;
A
#
# COMPACT_ATOMS: atom_id res chain seq x y z
N MET A 1 32.83 40.69 -25.05
CA MET A 1 31.69 41.62 -25.19
C MET A 1 30.42 40.80 -25.05
N MET A 2 29.60 41.13 -24.02
CA MET A 2 28.18 40.74 -23.76
C MET A 2 27.88 39.22 -23.72
N ALA A 3 27.61 38.52 -22.61
CA ALA A 3 26.89 38.77 -21.36
C ALA A 3 25.36 39.01 -21.49
N LEU A 4 24.60 38.29 -20.62
CA LEU A 4 23.20 38.52 -20.19
C LEU A 4 22.11 37.98 -21.15
N HIS A 5 20.96 37.43 -20.75
CA HIS A 5 20.30 37.18 -19.46
C HIS A 5 19.04 36.32 -19.72
N TYR A 6 18.60 35.53 -18.73
CA TYR A 6 17.20 35.07 -18.64
C TYR A 6 16.27 36.26 -18.37
N PRO A 7 14.98 36.14 -18.71
CA PRO A 7 14.03 36.25 -17.60
C PRO A 7 12.87 35.25 -17.65
N MET A 8 12.49 34.89 -16.43
CA MET A 8 11.23 34.31 -15.99
C MET A 8 10.15 35.42 -16.05
N PHE A 9 8.97 35.14 -16.59
CA PHE A 9 7.77 35.94 -16.30
C PHE A 9 6.55 35.05 -16.11
N ILE A 10 5.97 35.25 -14.92
CA ILE A 10 4.63 34.88 -14.49
C ILE A 10 3.63 35.78 -15.21
N THR A 11 2.50 35.21 -15.66
CA THR A 11 1.29 35.98 -15.93
C THR A 11 0.08 35.26 -15.34
N LEU A 12 -0.37 35.80 -14.20
CA LEU A 12 -1.75 35.75 -13.75
C LEU A 12 -2.60 36.54 -14.75
N ALA A 13 -3.74 35.98 -15.16
CA ALA A 13 -4.85 36.77 -15.69
C ALA A 13 -6.18 36.12 -15.28
N CYS A 14 -6.79 36.69 -14.23
CA CYS A 14 -8.22 36.68 -14.04
C CYS A 14 -8.88 37.54 -15.12
N ILE A 15 -9.96 37.05 -15.76
CA ILE A 15 -11.06 37.91 -16.23
C ILE A 15 -12.39 37.22 -15.89
N SER A 16 -13.27 38.09 -15.42
CA SER A 16 -14.54 37.93 -14.73
C SER A 16 -15.74 37.57 -15.59
N ASN A 17 -16.84 37.29 -14.86
CA ASN A 17 -18.26 37.52 -15.15
C ASN A 17 -19.08 36.38 -15.76
N ALA A 18 -19.98 35.80 -14.95
CA ALA A 18 -21.40 36.15 -15.03
C ALA A 18 -22.15 35.69 -13.77
N VAL A 19 -22.83 36.65 -13.16
CA VAL A 19 -23.78 36.53 -12.06
C VAL A 19 -25.12 36.05 -12.63
N VAL A 20 -25.71 35.02 -12.04
CA VAL A 20 -27.17 34.84 -12.02
C VAL A 20 -27.58 34.50 -10.60
N ALA A 21 -28.27 35.46 -9.97
CA ALA A 21 -28.93 35.31 -8.70
C ALA A 21 -30.25 34.55 -8.89
N PHE A 22 -30.54 33.59 -8.00
CA PHE A 22 -31.92 33.20 -7.72
C PHE A 22 -32.13 33.26 -6.21
N THR A 23 -33.00 34.20 -5.82
CA THR A 23 -33.61 34.33 -4.51
C THR A 23 -34.72 33.31 -4.37
N VAL A 24 -34.76 32.58 -3.25
CA VAL A 24 -35.98 31.88 -2.81
C VAL A 24 -36.13 32.15 -1.31
N GLY A 25 -37.21 32.85 -0.95
CA GLY A 25 -37.60 33.14 0.42
C GLY A 25 -38.33 31.96 1.09
N PRO A 26 -38.63 32.07 2.40
CA PRO A 26 -39.06 30.94 3.22
C PRO A 26 -40.59 30.81 3.33
N VAL A 27 -41.08 29.58 3.34
CA VAL A 27 -42.41 29.15 3.80
C VAL A 27 -42.15 27.79 4.46
N GLY A 28 -42.43 27.50 5.72
CA GLY A 28 -43.64 27.72 6.50
C GLY A 28 -44.13 26.33 6.93
N LEU A 29 -44.18 26.10 8.24
CA LEU A 29 -44.55 24.84 8.92
C LEU A 29 -45.92 24.30 8.50
N GLU A 30 -46.07 22.96 8.48
CA GLU A 30 -47.20 22.29 9.14
C GLU A 30 -46.99 20.77 9.31
N SER A 31 -47.46 20.30 10.46
CA SER A 31 -47.49 18.93 10.97
C SER A 31 -48.51 18.04 10.24
N ASN A 32 -48.28 16.71 10.17
CA ASN A 32 -49.27 15.71 10.59
C ASN A 32 -48.74 14.26 10.65
N GLN A 33 -48.89 13.69 11.84
CA GLN A 33 -49.32 12.33 12.21
C GLN A 33 -49.07 11.11 11.30
N ALA A 34 -48.27 10.19 11.87
CA ALA A 34 -48.58 8.78 12.18
C ALA A 34 -49.30 7.90 11.15
N PHE A 35 -48.59 6.85 10.70
CA PHE A 35 -49.17 5.50 10.54
C PHE A 35 -48.13 4.45 10.93
N GLY A 36 -48.42 3.74 12.03
CA GLY A 36 -47.65 2.59 12.48
C GLY A 36 -48.08 1.31 11.75
N THR A 37 -47.12 0.44 11.48
CA THR A 37 -47.38 -0.99 11.27
C THR A 37 -46.39 -1.80 12.10
N ASN A 38 -46.94 -2.48 13.12
CA ASN A 38 -46.26 -3.43 13.98
C ASN A 38 -46.03 -4.73 13.21
N LEU A 39 -44.77 -5.15 13.06
CA LEU A 39 -44.40 -6.52 12.74
C LEU A 39 -43.56 -7.08 13.90
N HIS A 40 -44.24 -7.84 14.75
CA HIS A 40 -43.63 -8.67 15.79
C HIS A 40 -42.83 -9.80 15.14
N SER A 41 -41.50 -9.72 15.20
CA SER A 41 -40.65 -10.91 15.12
C SER A 41 -40.18 -11.28 16.53
N ARG A 42 -40.59 -12.46 16.99
CA ARG A 42 -40.12 -13.09 18.23
C ARG A 42 -38.61 -13.31 18.13
N LYS A 43 -37.83 -12.67 19.01
CA LYS A 43 -36.46 -13.09 19.33
C LYS A 43 -36.53 -14.40 20.12
N LEU A 44 -35.95 -15.46 19.57
CA LEU A 44 -35.45 -16.59 20.34
C LEU A 44 -34.09 -16.17 20.89
N SER A 45 -33.99 -16.03 22.20
CA SER A 45 -32.74 -15.79 22.92
C SER A 45 -32.08 -17.14 23.26
N ASP A 46 -31.02 -17.49 22.56
CA ASP A 46 -30.08 -18.52 23.02
C ASP A 46 -29.11 -17.88 24.03
N GLU A 47 -29.41 -18.08 25.32
CA GLU A 47 -28.49 -17.85 26.43
C GLU A 47 -27.49 -19.02 26.50
N ASN A 48 -26.37 -18.95 25.78
CA ASN A 48 -25.08 -19.57 26.15
C ASN A 48 -23.96 -19.37 25.12
N THR A 49 -23.93 -18.24 24.42
CA THR A 49 -22.74 -17.85 23.67
C THR A 49 -21.74 -17.24 24.65
N PRO A 50 -20.48 -17.73 24.74
CA PRO A 50 -19.44 -17.05 25.50
C PRO A 50 -19.40 -15.59 25.03
N ILE A 51 -19.57 -14.65 25.96
CA ILE A 51 -19.50 -13.22 25.65
C ILE A 51 -18.05 -12.97 25.20
N LEU A 52 -17.86 -12.93 23.89
CA LEU A 52 -16.58 -12.53 23.31
C LEU A 52 -16.30 -11.10 23.78
N PRO A 53 -15.09 -10.81 24.30
CA PRO A 53 -14.76 -9.47 24.76
C PRO A 53 -15.02 -8.45 23.66
N SER A 54 -15.50 -7.27 24.06
CA SER A 54 -15.82 -6.21 23.11
C SER A 54 -14.57 -5.85 22.29
N PRO A 55 -14.72 -5.32 21.07
CA PRO A 55 -13.58 -4.90 20.25
C PRO A 55 -12.64 -3.93 20.99
N GLN A 56 -13.20 -3.05 21.81
CA GLN A 56 -12.46 -2.10 22.63
C GLN A 56 -11.66 -2.80 23.74
N ASP A 57 -12.22 -3.83 24.39
CA ASP A 57 -11.52 -4.62 25.42
C ASP A 57 -10.36 -5.44 24.83
N ARG A 58 -10.55 -6.00 23.62
CA ARG A 58 -9.46 -6.68 22.89
C ARG A 58 -8.34 -5.72 22.49
N SER A 59 -8.70 -4.53 21.99
CA SER A 59 -7.73 -3.49 21.64
C SER A 59 -6.87 -3.09 22.84
N ARG A 60 -7.50 -2.80 23.98
CA ARG A 60 -6.83 -2.45 25.24
C ARG A 60 -5.94 -3.58 25.76
N SER A 61 -6.37 -4.84 25.61
CA SER A 61 -5.55 -6.00 25.97
C SER A 61 -4.28 -6.10 25.13
N ILE A 62 -4.35 -5.81 23.83
CA ILE A 62 -3.16 -5.83 22.96
C ILE A 62 -2.20 -4.71 23.35
N ASP A 63 -2.70 -3.48 23.54
CA ASP A 63 -1.83 -2.33 23.84
C ASP A 63 -1.07 -2.53 25.16
N SER A 64 -1.72 -3.09 26.19
CA SER A 64 -1.07 -3.41 27.46
C SER A 64 0.04 -4.47 27.32
N ILE A 65 -0.14 -5.47 26.44
CA ILE A 65 0.89 -6.47 26.14
C ILE A 65 2.07 -5.77 25.46
N LEU A 66 1.81 -4.93 24.45
CA LEU A 66 2.86 -4.23 23.71
C LEU A 66 3.62 -3.22 24.60
N ASP A 67 2.95 -2.53 25.53
CA ASP A 67 3.58 -1.66 26.54
C ASP A 67 4.57 -2.44 27.43
N SER A 68 4.27 -3.71 27.70
CA SER A 68 5.15 -4.58 28.47
C SER A 68 6.35 -5.03 27.65
N LEU A 69 6.16 -5.29 26.36
CA LEU A 69 7.24 -5.66 25.45
C LEU A 69 8.23 -4.51 25.21
N GLU A 70 7.78 -3.25 25.15
CA GLU A 70 8.67 -2.09 25.01
C GLU A 70 9.68 -1.94 26.14
N LYS A 71 9.40 -2.53 27.32
CA LYS A 71 10.33 -2.52 28.47
C LYS A 71 11.47 -3.52 28.30
N ILE A 72 11.39 -4.45 27.36
CA ILE A 72 12.44 -5.44 27.09
C ILE A 72 13.57 -4.75 26.32
N LYS A 73 14.71 -4.54 27.00
CA LYS A 73 15.90 -3.90 26.42
C LYS A 73 16.76 -4.84 25.57
N ASP A 74 16.63 -6.13 25.82
CA ASP A 74 17.35 -7.18 25.10
C ASP A 74 16.66 -7.44 23.75
N ALA A 75 17.35 -7.14 22.66
CA ALA A 75 16.77 -7.21 21.32
C ALA A 75 16.36 -8.63 20.92
N GLU A 76 17.13 -9.65 21.32
CA GLU A 76 16.85 -11.05 20.98
C GLU A 76 15.61 -11.54 21.75
N LYS A 77 15.52 -11.23 23.04
CA LYS A 77 14.34 -11.56 23.85
C LYS A 77 13.09 -10.82 23.39
N LEU A 78 13.22 -9.56 22.99
CA LEU A 78 12.11 -8.80 22.43
C LEU A 78 11.64 -9.44 21.12
N GLU A 79 12.57 -9.82 20.25
CA GLU A 79 12.26 -10.48 18.99
C GLU A 79 11.58 -11.84 19.18
N GLU A 80 12.07 -12.66 20.12
CA GLU A 80 11.45 -13.93 20.50
C GLU A 80 10.02 -13.72 21.00
N ALA A 81 9.82 -12.75 21.91
CA ALA A 81 8.50 -12.44 22.47
C ALA A 81 7.51 -11.97 21.39
N LEU A 82 7.95 -11.12 20.45
CA LEU A 82 7.13 -10.67 19.32
C LEU A 82 6.78 -11.83 18.37
N ASN A 83 7.74 -12.71 18.07
CA ASN A 83 7.46 -13.89 17.22
C ASN A 83 6.45 -14.82 17.89
N LYS A 84 6.62 -15.09 19.18
CA LYS A 84 5.67 -15.90 19.97
C LYS A 84 4.26 -15.32 19.92
N LEU A 85 4.12 -14.00 20.11
CA LEU A 85 2.83 -13.32 20.03
C LEU A 85 2.17 -13.47 18.65
N VAL A 86 2.96 -13.37 17.57
CA VAL A 86 2.47 -13.58 16.19
C VAL A 86 2.05 -15.04 15.96
N GLU A 87 2.76 -16.01 16.52
CA GLU A 87 2.45 -17.45 16.42
C GLU A 87 1.19 -17.84 17.18
N GLU A 88 1.01 -17.33 18.40
CA GLU A 88 -0.18 -17.52 19.23
C GLU A 88 -1.45 -17.00 18.55
N ASN A 89 -1.33 -15.96 17.73
CA ASN A 89 -2.41 -15.43 16.90
C ASN A 89 -2.56 -16.13 15.53
N HIS A 90 -1.82 -17.22 15.30
CA HIS A 90 -1.84 -18.02 14.07
C HIS A 90 -1.47 -17.25 12.78
N LEU A 91 -0.75 -16.14 12.90
CA LEU A 91 -0.38 -15.28 11.76
C LEU A 91 0.92 -15.72 11.06
N GLY A 92 1.68 -16.64 11.67
CA GLY A 92 2.90 -17.22 11.09
C GLY A 92 2.68 -18.42 10.14
N ARG A 93 1.49 -19.03 10.11
CA ARG A 93 1.24 -20.25 9.33
C ARG A 93 0.75 -19.94 7.91
N ARG A 94 1.30 -20.62 6.90
CA ARG A 94 0.65 -20.72 5.59
C ARG A 94 -0.68 -21.43 5.78
N ARG A 95 -1.82 -20.74 5.64
CA ARG A 95 -3.10 -21.42 5.45
C ARG A 95 -2.95 -22.26 4.17
N ALA A 96 -3.10 -23.58 4.27
CA ALA A 96 -3.24 -24.43 3.11
C ALA A 96 -4.57 -24.08 2.44
N MET A 97 -4.56 -23.11 1.52
CA MET A 97 -5.72 -22.88 0.66
C MET A 97 -5.82 -24.05 -0.31
N LYS A 98 -7.03 -24.59 -0.45
CA LYS A 98 -7.33 -25.65 -1.43
C LYS A 98 -6.90 -25.14 -2.80
N ALA A 99 -5.91 -25.82 -3.37
CA ALA A 99 -5.32 -25.52 -4.66
C ALA A 99 -6.41 -25.52 -5.75
N GLY A 100 -6.82 -24.32 -6.15
CA GLY A 100 -7.74 -24.07 -7.24
C GLY A 100 -7.04 -23.36 -8.38
N LYS A 101 -5.95 -23.95 -8.88
CA LYS A 101 -5.41 -23.82 -10.25
C LYS A 101 -4.10 -24.60 -10.34
N ASN A 102 -3.98 -25.43 -11.37
CA ASN A 102 -2.73 -26.10 -11.77
C ASN A 102 -1.67 -25.04 -12.09
N LEU A 103 -0.90 -24.63 -11.09
CA LEU A 103 0.43 -24.07 -11.30
C LEU A 103 1.35 -25.24 -11.63
N ASN A 104 1.33 -25.67 -12.90
CA ASN A 104 2.46 -26.38 -13.48
C ASN A 104 3.61 -25.38 -13.68
N GLN A 105 4.12 -24.81 -12.59
CA GLN A 105 5.49 -24.31 -12.55
C GLN A 105 6.32 -25.43 -11.93
N LYS A 106 6.99 -26.14 -12.83
CA LYS A 106 8.06 -27.07 -12.49
C LYS A 106 9.01 -26.35 -11.53
N PRO A 107 9.36 -26.92 -10.36
CA PRO A 107 10.35 -26.31 -9.49
C PRO A 107 11.63 -26.11 -10.30
N GLN A 108 12.04 -24.85 -10.49
CA GLN A 108 13.33 -24.52 -11.11
C GLN A 108 14.44 -25.06 -10.21
N THR A 109 14.82 -26.31 -10.47
CA THR A 109 15.98 -27.00 -9.92
C THR A 109 17.21 -26.79 -10.81
N GLU A 110 17.31 -25.62 -11.44
CA GLU A 110 18.50 -25.15 -12.17
C GLU A 110 19.07 -23.91 -11.47
N ALA A 111 19.57 -24.13 -10.25
CA ALA A 111 20.36 -23.15 -9.51
C ALA A 111 21.88 -23.33 -9.73
N GLU A 112 22.28 -24.17 -10.69
CA GLU A 112 23.69 -24.39 -11.01
C GLU A 112 24.09 -23.58 -12.26
N ASN A 113 25.05 -22.66 -12.06
CA ASN A 113 25.70 -21.78 -13.06
C ASN A 113 24.99 -20.50 -13.54
N ARG A 114 24.27 -19.78 -12.67
CA ARG A 114 24.06 -18.33 -12.90
C ARG A 114 25.32 -17.58 -12.50
N GLY A 115 26.12 -17.15 -13.49
CA GLY A 115 27.29 -16.31 -13.24
C GLY A 115 26.94 -15.06 -12.41
N LEU A 116 27.87 -14.62 -11.55
CA LEU A 116 27.67 -13.41 -10.75
C LEU A 116 27.78 -12.16 -11.63
N LEU A 117 26.83 -11.23 -11.52
CA LEU A 117 26.95 -9.91 -12.12
C LEU A 117 28.13 -9.17 -11.45
N PRO A 118 29.14 -8.66 -12.18
CA PRO A 118 30.29 -8.02 -11.57
C PRO A 118 29.89 -6.84 -10.68
N ARG A 119 30.48 -6.74 -9.48
CA ARG A 119 30.18 -5.68 -8.49
C ARG A 119 30.30 -4.27 -9.07
N ILE A 120 31.22 -4.07 -10.01
CA ILE A 120 31.40 -2.77 -10.69
C ILE A 120 30.18 -2.39 -11.54
N ILE A 121 29.52 -3.36 -12.18
CA ILE A 121 28.30 -3.12 -12.97
C ILE A 121 27.14 -2.76 -12.04
N ILE A 122 26.97 -3.51 -10.94
CA ILE A 122 25.98 -3.19 -9.90
C ILE A 122 26.18 -1.75 -9.41
N TYR A 123 27.41 -1.38 -9.07
CA TYR A 123 27.73 -0.03 -8.62
C TYR A 123 27.33 1.07 -9.62
N TYR A 124 27.62 0.89 -10.91
CA TYR A 124 27.24 1.87 -11.93
C TYR A 124 25.73 1.98 -12.13
N ILE A 125 25.00 0.85 -12.08
CA ILE A 125 23.54 0.85 -12.14
C ILE A 125 22.98 1.61 -10.94
N GLN A 126 23.38 1.24 -9.73
CA GLN A 126 22.92 1.88 -8.50
C GLN A 126 23.22 3.39 -8.50
N ARG A 127 24.43 3.78 -8.92
CA ARG A 127 24.80 5.21 -9.04
C ARG A 127 23.92 5.94 -10.05
N GLY A 128 23.62 5.33 -11.20
CA GLY A 128 22.74 5.91 -12.20
C GLY A 128 21.30 6.08 -11.69
N VAL A 129 20.77 5.06 -11.02
CA VAL A 129 19.43 5.08 -10.40
C VAL A 129 19.34 6.20 -9.36
N ARG A 130 20.29 6.27 -8.41
CA ARG A 130 20.32 7.35 -7.40
C ARG A 130 20.45 8.76 -7.99
N HIS A 131 20.97 8.89 -9.20
CA HIS A 131 21.08 10.18 -9.86
C HIS A 131 19.74 10.69 -10.43
N ILE A 132 18.89 9.79 -10.92
CA ILE A 132 17.63 10.15 -11.60
C ILE A 132 16.38 9.92 -10.73
N ILE A 133 16.49 9.09 -9.69
CA ILE A 133 15.40 8.75 -8.78
C ILE A 133 15.63 9.40 -7.41
N SER A 134 14.74 10.31 -7.05
CA SER A 134 14.68 10.98 -5.74
C SER A 134 13.26 11.49 -5.45
N GLY A 135 12.98 11.81 -4.18
CA GLY A 135 11.67 12.28 -3.75
C GLY A 135 10.57 11.27 -4.08
N GLU A 136 9.43 11.75 -4.61
CA GLU A 136 8.26 10.92 -4.95
C GLU A 136 8.56 9.81 -5.97
N LYS A 137 9.61 9.96 -6.79
CA LYS A 137 10.02 8.91 -7.74
C LYS A 137 10.44 7.62 -7.03
N ILE A 138 10.88 7.70 -5.79
CA ILE A 138 11.17 6.51 -4.96
C ILE A 138 9.90 5.66 -4.85
N ALA A 139 8.78 6.26 -4.43
CA ALA A 139 7.49 5.56 -4.33
C ALA A 139 7.02 5.01 -5.68
N HIS A 140 7.24 5.74 -6.78
CA HIS A 140 6.92 5.27 -8.12
C HIS A 140 7.72 4.03 -8.52
N VAL A 141 9.01 3.94 -8.18
CA VAL A 141 9.82 2.74 -8.45
C VAL A 141 9.34 1.55 -7.63
N ILE A 142 8.95 1.76 -6.37
CA ILE A 142 8.41 0.69 -5.52
C ILE A 142 7.06 0.19 -6.00
N ARG A 143 6.16 1.11 -6.37
CA ARG A 143 4.88 0.77 -7.00
C ARG A 143 5.12 0.04 -8.32
N PHE A 144 6.03 0.54 -9.14
CA PHE A 144 6.34 -0.08 -10.43
C PHE A 144 6.82 -1.51 -10.27
N ILE A 145 7.78 -1.78 -9.38
CA ILE A 145 8.29 -3.15 -9.24
C ILE A 145 7.24 -4.09 -8.66
N PHE A 146 6.37 -3.61 -7.76
CA PHE A 146 5.24 -4.42 -7.32
C PHE A 146 4.36 -4.80 -8.51
N HIS A 147 4.01 -3.84 -9.35
CA HIS A 147 3.14 -4.05 -10.51
C HIS A 147 3.77 -4.93 -11.59
N GLU A 148 5.08 -4.80 -11.82
CA GLU A 148 5.84 -5.61 -12.78
C GLU A 148 6.03 -7.05 -12.29
N CYS A 149 6.17 -7.26 -10.98
CA CYS A 149 6.28 -8.59 -10.40
C CYS A 149 4.95 -9.35 -10.31
N VAL A 150 3.79 -8.71 -10.58
CA VAL A 150 2.51 -9.43 -10.71
C VAL A 150 2.54 -10.30 -11.96
N GLY A 151 2.61 -11.60 -11.73
CA GLY A 151 2.69 -12.66 -12.72
C GLY A 151 4.12 -12.96 -13.20
N GLY A 152 5.13 -12.50 -12.46
CA GLY A 152 6.55 -12.79 -12.65
C GLY A 152 7.36 -11.56 -13.10
N CYS A 153 8.41 -11.22 -12.36
CA CYS A 153 9.27 -10.06 -12.61
C CYS A 153 10.16 -10.28 -13.86
N ASP A 154 9.58 -10.15 -15.04
CA ASP A 154 10.18 -10.52 -16.33
C ASP A 154 10.55 -9.31 -17.21
N GLY A 155 10.62 -8.11 -16.65
CA GLY A 155 11.04 -6.90 -17.33
C GLY A 155 9.96 -6.28 -18.23
N CYS A 156 8.69 -6.65 -18.05
CA CYS A 156 7.59 -6.20 -18.90
C CYS A 156 6.41 -5.63 -18.10
N LEU A 157 5.94 -4.46 -18.55
CA LEU A 157 4.77 -3.80 -17.98
C LEU A 157 3.74 -3.54 -19.07
N ASN A 158 2.48 -3.84 -18.79
CA ASN A 158 1.39 -3.37 -19.62
C ASN A 158 1.06 -1.91 -19.30
N ARG A 159 1.55 -1.01 -20.16
CA ARG A 159 1.49 0.44 -19.96
C ARG A 159 0.11 1.04 -20.24
N ASP A 160 -0.77 0.26 -20.87
CA ASP A 160 -2.13 0.69 -21.23
C ASP A 160 -3.14 0.39 -20.12
N LEU A 161 -2.75 -0.37 -19.08
CA LEU A 161 -3.62 -0.64 -17.94
C LEU A 161 -3.73 0.61 -17.06
N PRO A 162 -4.96 1.03 -16.68
CA PRO A 162 -5.15 2.19 -15.79
C PRO A 162 -4.33 2.16 -14.49
N PRO A 163 -4.16 1.01 -13.79
CA PRO A 163 -3.29 0.92 -12.62
C PRO A 163 -1.80 1.19 -12.88
N ASN A 164 -1.35 1.15 -14.13
CA ASN A 164 0.05 1.34 -14.54
C ASN A 164 0.35 2.72 -15.13
N MET A 165 -0.64 3.61 -15.18
CA MET A 165 -0.51 4.94 -15.77
C MET A 165 0.33 5.90 -14.90
N THR A 166 0.45 7.14 -15.37
CA THR A 166 1.08 8.28 -14.69
C THR A 166 0.58 8.44 -13.24
N PRO A 167 1.39 9.02 -12.33
CA PRO A 167 2.78 9.49 -12.51
C PRO A 167 3.85 8.39 -12.49
N MET A 168 3.47 7.15 -12.20
CA MET A 168 4.41 6.02 -12.15
C MET A 168 5.09 5.80 -13.51
N LEU A 169 4.31 5.81 -14.61
CA LEU A 169 4.82 5.52 -15.95
C LEU A 169 5.91 6.48 -16.43
N GLU A 170 5.87 7.75 -16.03
CA GLU A 170 6.92 8.72 -16.32
C GLU A 170 8.24 8.33 -15.67
N THR A 171 8.18 7.81 -14.44
CA THR A 171 9.36 7.33 -13.71
C THR A 171 9.91 6.05 -14.33
N VAL A 172 9.04 5.14 -14.77
CA VAL A 172 9.44 3.93 -15.53
C VAL A 172 10.15 4.31 -16.83
N THR A 173 9.67 5.34 -17.52
CA THR A 173 10.29 5.85 -18.76
C THR A 173 11.70 6.39 -18.50
N LEU A 174 11.96 7.05 -17.36
CA LEU A 174 13.31 7.47 -16.97
C LEU A 174 14.24 6.27 -16.72
N LEU A 175 13.74 5.21 -16.09
CA LEU A 175 14.49 3.97 -15.90
C LEU A 175 14.85 3.31 -17.25
N ASP A 176 13.91 3.29 -18.20
CA ASP A 176 14.17 2.77 -19.54
C ASP A 176 15.27 3.54 -20.26
N GLN A 177 15.18 4.88 -20.22
CA GLN A 177 16.19 5.76 -20.83
C GLN A 177 17.56 5.54 -20.20
N LEU A 178 17.65 5.35 -18.88
CA LEU A 178 18.90 5.03 -18.21
C LEU A 178 19.45 3.68 -18.68
N TYR A 179 18.60 2.66 -18.78
CA TYR A 179 19.00 1.33 -19.24
C TYR A 179 19.55 1.35 -20.67
N ASP A 180 18.83 2.02 -21.59
CA ASP A 180 19.18 2.07 -23.00
C ASP A 180 20.42 2.95 -23.25
N SER A 181 20.47 4.15 -22.68
CA SER A 181 21.58 5.10 -22.88
C SER A 181 22.92 4.62 -22.31
N ARG A 182 22.89 3.74 -21.32
CA ARG A 182 24.10 3.14 -20.72
C ARG A 182 24.44 1.78 -21.31
N PHE A 183 23.70 1.31 -22.31
CA PHE A 183 23.87 0.01 -22.95
C PHE A 183 23.88 -1.16 -21.96
N TYR A 184 23.09 -1.07 -20.88
CA TYR A 184 23.05 -2.08 -19.82
C TYR A 184 22.58 -3.45 -20.31
N ARG A 185 21.81 -3.49 -21.41
CA ARG A 185 21.43 -4.73 -22.13
C ARG A 185 22.59 -5.68 -22.47
N ARG A 186 23.83 -5.19 -22.48
CA ARG A 186 25.03 -6.03 -22.70
C ARG A 186 25.46 -6.85 -21.48
N PHE A 187 24.96 -6.50 -20.30
CA PHE A 187 25.46 -7.01 -19.02
C PHE A 187 24.35 -7.54 -18.11
N VAL A 188 23.14 -6.98 -18.19
CA VAL A 188 22.02 -7.28 -17.31
C VAL A 188 20.73 -7.27 -18.14
N SER A 189 19.79 -8.15 -17.83
CA SER A 189 18.43 -8.10 -18.37
C SER A 189 17.71 -6.86 -17.86
N ARG A 190 16.66 -6.42 -18.54
CA ARG A 190 15.84 -5.33 -18.04
C ARG A 190 15.10 -5.70 -16.76
N ALA A 191 14.65 -6.95 -16.65
CA ALA A 191 14.07 -7.53 -15.45
C ALA A 191 14.98 -7.37 -14.22
N ASP A 192 16.25 -7.79 -14.34
CA ASP A 192 17.23 -7.65 -13.25
C ASP A 192 17.57 -6.18 -12.97
N PHE A 193 17.60 -5.34 -14.00
CA PHE A 193 17.82 -3.90 -13.84
C PHE A 193 16.69 -3.24 -13.04
N TYR A 194 15.43 -3.56 -13.32
CA TYR A 194 14.28 -3.00 -12.60
C TYR A 194 14.26 -3.42 -11.13
N VAL A 195 14.49 -4.71 -10.83
CA VAL A 195 14.61 -5.18 -9.44
C VAL A 195 15.77 -4.49 -8.73
N LEU A 196 16.94 -4.38 -9.37
CA LEU A 196 18.08 -3.70 -8.79
C LEU A 196 17.78 -2.21 -8.55
N ALA A 197 17.05 -1.54 -9.46
CA ALA A 197 16.63 -0.16 -9.27
C ALA A 197 15.74 -0.01 -8.04
N ALA A 198 14.76 -0.90 -7.85
CA ALA A 198 13.90 -0.87 -6.67
C ALA A 198 14.65 -1.11 -5.37
N ILE A 199 15.53 -2.12 -5.31
CA ILE A 199 16.40 -2.37 -4.16
C ILE A 199 17.25 -1.12 -3.85
N THR A 200 17.83 -0.50 -4.89
CA THR A 200 18.65 0.71 -4.73
C THR A 200 17.88 1.85 -4.07
N THR A 201 16.59 2.01 -4.40
CA THR A 201 15.76 3.07 -3.81
C THR A 201 15.40 2.80 -2.34
N LEU A 202 15.53 1.55 -1.87
CA LEU A 202 15.30 1.13 -0.48
C LEU A 202 16.59 1.03 0.35
N ASP A 203 17.76 1.32 -0.22
CA ASP A 203 19.07 1.06 0.40
C ASP A 203 19.29 1.69 1.79
N ILE A 204 18.48 2.68 2.19
CA ILE A 204 18.52 3.31 3.53
C ILE A 204 17.64 2.61 4.58
N GLY A 205 16.87 1.59 4.19
CA GLY A 205 15.94 0.87 5.06
C GLY A 205 16.20 -0.64 5.08
N PRO A 206 15.33 -1.46 4.47
CA PRO A 206 15.42 -2.91 4.52
C PRO A 206 16.63 -3.42 3.73
N ARG A 207 17.37 -4.37 4.31
CA ARG A 207 18.38 -5.12 3.54
C ARG A 207 17.68 -6.16 2.69
N ILE A 208 17.67 -5.94 1.39
CA ILE A 208 17.08 -6.86 0.40
C ILE A 208 18.21 -7.46 -0.42
N PRO A 209 18.41 -8.79 -0.40
CA PRO A 209 19.43 -9.42 -1.23
C PRO A 209 19.05 -9.30 -2.71
N PHE A 210 20.00 -8.86 -3.54
CA PHE A 210 19.84 -8.91 -4.99
C PHE A 210 20.32 -10.26 -5.52
N ARG A 211 19.41 -11.00 -6.17
CA ARG A 211 19.74 -12.20 -6.95
C ARG A 211 19.67 -11.88 -8.43
N PHE A 212 20.68 -12.27 -9.19
CA PHE A 212 20.78 -12.06 -10.63
C PHE A 212 20.29 -13.28 -11.44
N GLY A 213 19.86 -13.03 -12.67
CA GLY A 213 19.54 -14.04 -13.68
C GLY A 213 18.07 -14.09 -14.08
N ARG A 214 17.30 -13.01 -13.90
CA ARG A 214 15.96 -12.88 -14.48
C ARG A 214 16.07 -12.76 -16.00
N LYS A 215 15.13 -13.36 -16.72
CA LYS A 215 15.07 -13.27 -18.18
C LYS A 215 14.02 -12.24 -18.55
N ASP A 216 14.34 -11.42 -19.54
CA ASP A 216 13.36 -10.52 -20.13
C ASP A 216 12.26 -11.33 -20.82
N CYS A 217 11.02 -10.88 -20.69
CA CYS A 217 9.92 -11.33 -21.51
C CYS A 217 10.20 -10.98 -22.98
N ALA A 218 9.58 -11.70 -23.91
CA ALA A 218 9.87 -11.60 -25.33
C ALA A 218 9.63 -10.19 -25.93
N THR A 219 8.79 -9.38 -25.30
CA THR A 219 8.37 -8.05 -25.78
C THR A 219 8.88 -6.90 -24.91
N SER A 220 9.86 -7.17 -24.03
CA SER A 220 10.44 -6.17 -23.11
C SER A 220 10.78 -4.84 -23.79
N PRO A 221 10.38 -3.69 -23.21
CA PRO A 221 9.81 -3.50 -21.86
C PRO A 221 8.27 -3.53 -21.77
N ILE A 222 7.56 -3.92 -22.83
CA ILE A 222 6.10 -3.76 -22.93
C ILE A 222 5.43 -5.13 -23.00
N SER A 223 4.30 -5.28 -22.31
CA SER A 223 3.41 -6.44 -22.46
C SER A 223 2.00 -5.98 -22.79
N ALA A 224 1.24 -6.81 -23.49
CA ALA A 224 -0.20 -6.63 -23.66
C ALA A 224 -1.01 -7.42 -22.62
N GLU A 225 -0.35 -8.18 -21.75
CA GLU A 225 -1.00 -9.02 -20.77
C GLU A 225 -1.73 -8.18 -19.72
N SER A 226 -2.98 -8.54 -19.43
CA SER A 226 -3.75 -7.92 -18.37
C SER A 226 -3.50 -8.64 -17.05
N ARG A 227 -3.06 -7.88 -16.04
CA ARG A 227 -2.86 -8.37 -14.67
C ARG A 227 -3.91 -7.76 -13.75
N THR A 228 -4.27 -8.49 -12.70
CA THR A 228 -5.21 -8.01 -11.67
C THR A 228 -4.42 -7.59 -10.44
N PHE A 229 -4.79 -6.44 -9.86
CA PHE A 229 -4.16 -5.88 -8.67
C PHE A 229 -5.20 -5.76 -7.54
N PRO A 230 -4.77 -5.74 -6.26
CA PRO A 230 -5.63 -5.30 -5.17
C PRO A 230 -6.18 -3.91 -5.47
N LYS A 231 -7.46 -3.71 -5.19
CA LYS A 231 -8.13 -2.42 -5.36
C LYS A 231 -8.15 -1.72 -4.02
N GLY A 232 -8.08 -0.39 -4.05
CA GLY A 232 -8.19 0.41 -2.83
C GLY A 232 -9.51 0.25 -2.06
N ARG A 233 -10.54 -0.33 -2.68
CA ARG A 233 -11.84 -0.63 -2.04
C ARG A 233 -11.95 -2.06 -1.50
N ASP A 234 -10.95 -2.91 -1.74
CA ASP A 234 -10.99 -4.32 -1.35
C ASP A 234 -10.98 -4.47 0.18
N ASP A 235 -11.60 -5.54 0.66
CA ASP A 235 -11.61 -5.94 2.07
C ASP A 235 -10.37 -6.76 2.44
N PHE A 236 -10.33 -7.22 3.69
CA PHE A 236 -9.23 -8.02 4.21
C PHE A 236 -9.01 -9.32 3.43
N ASP A 237 -10.09 -10.05 3.16
CA ASP A 237 -10.02 -11.37 2.51
C ASP A 237 -9.52 -11.25 1.07
N ALA A 238 -9.99 -10.25 0.31
CA ALA A 238 -9.53 -9.99 -1.04
C ALA A 238 -8.05 -9.61 -1.09
N VAL A 239 -7.59 -8.72 -0.20
CA VAL A 239 -6.17 -8.32 -0.11
C VAL A 239 -5.28 -9.51 0.26
N MET A 240 -5.65 -10.29 1.27
CA MET A 240 -4.86 -11.45 1.70
C MET A 240 -4.89 -12.59 0.69
N ALA A 241 -6.02 -12.81 0.01
CA ALA A 241 -6.12 -13.78 -1.06
C ALA A 241 -5.18 -13.42 -2.22
N PHE A 242 -5.12 -12.14 -2.61
CA PHE A 242 -4.18 -11.69 -3.62
C PHE A 242 -2.74 -12.00 -3.23
N PHE A 243 -2.28 -11.57 -2.04
CA PHE A 243 -0.91 -11.81 -1.60
C PHE A 243 -0.55 -13.30 -1.51
N ALA A 244 -1.50 -14.13 -1.10
CA ALA A 244 -1.32 -15.57 -1.00
C ALA A 244 -1.23 -16.25 -2.37
N ILE A 245 -2.09 -15.86 -3.32
CA ILE A 245 -2.14 -16.44 -4.67
C ILE A 245 -0.96 -15.95 -5.50
N GLU A 246 -0.69 -14.65 -5.47
CA GLU A 246 0.28 -14.02 -6.35
C GLU A 246 1.71 -14.27 -5.88
N PHE A 247 2.00 -14.05 -4.59
CA PHE A 247 3.37 -14.06 -4.07
C PHE A 247 3.63 -15.16 -3.02
N GLY A 248 2.64 -16.03 -2.75
CA GLY A 248 2.76 -17.07 -1.72
C GLY A 248 2.96 -16.51 -0.30
N LEU A 249 2.49 -15.29 -0.05
CA LEU A 249 2.63 -14.59 1.22
C LEU A 249 1.40 -14.85 2.11
N GLY A 250 1.66 -15.34 3.32
CA GLY A 250 0.62 -15.42 4.36
C GLY A 250 0.34 -14.05 5.00
N PRO A 251 -0.67 -13.95 5.89
CA PRO A 251 -1.12 -12.68 6.45
C PRO A 251 0.01 -11.81 7.02
N ARG A 252 0.95 -12.38 7.78
CA ARG A 252 2.12 -11.66 8.30
C ARG A 252 2.92 -10.94 7.21
N LEU A 253 3.34 -11.66 6.18
CA LEU A 253 4.18 -11.09 5.13
C LEU A 253 3.37 -10.23 4.14
N GLY A 254 2.09 -10.52 3.93
CA GLY A 254 1.18 -9.67 3.17
C GLY A 254 1.00 -8.32 3.83
N THR A 255 0.67 -8.30 5.13
CA THR A 255 0.59 -7.05 5.93
C THR A 255 1.93 -6.31 5.93
N ALA A 256 3.06 -7.01 6.10
CA ALA A 256 4.37 -6.38 6.05
C ALA A 256 4.61 -5.69 4.70
N LEU A 257 4.31 -6.37 3.58
CA LEU A 257 4.49 -5.83 2.22
C LEU A 257 3.57 -4.63 1.94
N SER A 258 2.33 -4.63 2.43
CA SER A 258 1.44 -3.46 2.37
C SER A 258 2.06 -2.21 3.01
N GLY A 259 2.99 -2.38 3.96
CA GLY A 259 3.77 -1.30 4.54
C GLY A 259 4.60 -0.49 3.53
N ALA A 260 4.74 -0.95 2.28
CA ALA A 260 5.31 -0.15 1.19
C ALA A 260 4.57 1.18 0.99
N HIS A 261 3.29 1.27 1.38
CA HIS A 261 2.51 2.51 1.41
C HIS A 261 3.05 3.57 2.38
N THR A 262 4.07 3.28 3.18
CA THR A 262 4.85 4.34 3.84
C THR A 262 5.49 5.31 2.84
N LEU A 263 5.70 4.88 1.58
CA LEU A 263 6.25 5.74 0.53
C LEU A 263 5.15 6.31 -0.37
N GLY A 264 5.16 7.63 -0.54
CA GLY A 264 4.32 8.36 -1.50
C GLY A 264 2.88 8.61 -1.05
N GLY A 265 1.99 8.75 -2.03
CA GLY A 265 0.59 9.07 -1.84
C GLY A 265 -0.27 8.73 -3.06
N ALA A 266 -1.57 8.91 -2.94
CA ALA A 266 -2.53 8.79 -4.02
C ALA A 266 -2.67 10.13 -4.79
N ALA A 267 -2.49 10.07 -6.10
CA ALA A 267 -2.35 11.26 -6.97
C ALA A 267 -3.67 11.76 -7.61
N GLY A 268 -4.82 11.49 -6.97
CA GLY A 268 -6.13 11.92 -7.47
C GLY A 268 -6.45 11.41 -8.87
N ALA A 269 -7.01 12.29 -9.70
CA ALA A 269 -7.42 12.02 -11.07
C ALA A 269 -6.30 11.47 -11.97
N ALA A 270 -5.06 11.92 -11.72
CA ALA A 270 -3.90 11.50 -12.49
C ALA A 270 -3.51 10.03 -12.20
N GLY A 271 -3.91 9.50 -11.05
CA GLY A 271 -3.65 8.12 -10.64
C GLY A 271 -4.93 7.29 -10.47
N SER A 272 -5.17 6.78 -9.26
CA SER A 272 -6.27 5.85 -8.95
C SER A 272 -7.62 6.52 -8.70
N GLY A 273 -7.66 7.85 -8.65
CA GLY A 273 -8.83 8.63 -8.22
C GLY A 273 -8.96 8.80 -6.71
N PHE A 274 -8.09 8.19 -5.90
CA PHE A 274 -7.95 8.52 -4.48
C PHE A 274 -6.94 9.65 -4.29
N LEU A 275 -7.03 10.41 -3.20
CA LEU A 275 -6.19 11.58 -2.98
C LEU A 275 -5.68 11.65 -1.54
N GLY A 276 -4.36 11.84 -1.39
CA GLY A 276 -3.73 12.07 -0.08
C GLY A 276 -2.41 11.34 0.08
N PHE A 277 -1.67 11.67 1.13
CA PHE A 277 -0.47 10.94 1.53
C PHE A 277 -0.81 9.99 2.69
N TRP A 278 -0.22 8.80 2.69
CA TRP A 278 -0.35 7.88 3.82
C TRP A 278 0.28 8.42 5.10
N LYS A 279 1.25 9.35 4.94
CA LYS A 279 1.89 10.12 6.01
C LYS A 279 1.53 11.60 5.90
N GLU A 280 2.01 12.40 6.84
CA GLU A 280 1.61 13.78 7.06
C GLU A 280 1.74 14.67 5.82
N ASN A 281 2.76 14.44 4.99
CA ASN A 281 3.02 15.21 3.78
C ASN A 281 4.03 14.50 2.88
N ALA A 282 4.32 15.09 1.71
CA ALA A 282 5.27 14.57 0.73
C ALA A 282 6.69 14.33 1.30
N THR A 283 7.15 15.18 2.23
CA THR A 283 8.48 15.04 2.86
C THR A 283 8.55 13.81 3.74
N GLU A 284 7.55 13.60 4.59
CA GLU A 284 7.47 12.39 5.40
C GLU A 284 7.27 11.18 4.50
N ALA A 285 6.38 11.25 3.52
CA ALA A 285 6.11 10.20 2.54
C ALA A 285 7.32 9.81 1.66
N ALA A 286 8.42 10.56 1.68
CA ALA A 286 9.66 10.18 1.00
C ALA A 286 10.59 9.30 1.87
N LYS A 287 10.27 9.12 3.16
CA LYS A 287 11.09 8.36 4.13
C LYS A 287 10.55 6.93 4.26
N PHE A 288 11.44 5.95 4.23
CA PHE A 288 11.08 4.56 4.51
C PHE A 288 11.15 4.28 6.02
N ASP A 289 10.00 4.30 6.69
CA ASP A 289 9.86 4.07 8.12
C ASP A 289 8.48 3.45 8.46
N ALA A 290 8.28 3.05 9.72
CA ALA A 290 7.05 2.39 10.15
C ALA A 290 5.86 3.36 10.37
N ARG A 291 6.01 4.65 10.03
CA ARG A 291 5.05 5.69 10.39
C ARG A 291 3.66 5.47 9.76
N TYR A 292 3.58 4.79 8.61
CA TYR A 292 2.32 4.27 8.05
C TYR A 292 1.50 3.45 9.06
N PHE A 293 2.13 2.46 9.70
CA PHE A 293 1.45 1.63 10.71
C PHE A 293 1.19 2.41 11.99
N SER A 294 2.13 3.25 12.42
CA SER A 294 1.96 4.06 13.63
C SER A 294 0.77 5.00 13.50
N LEU A 295 0.60 5.69 12.37
CA LEU A 295 -0.54 6.57 12.10
C LEU A 295 -1.86 5.78 12.04
N MET A 296 -1.89 4.66 11.32
CA MET A 296 -3.10 3.85 11.21
C MET A 296 -3.59 3.35 12.58
N ALA A 297 -2.67 3.00 13.48
CA ALA A 297 -3.00 2.50 14.82
C ALA A 297 -3.05 3.58 15.92
N ASP A 298 -2.85 4.86 15.57
CA ASP A 298 -2.78 5.96 16.52
C ASP A 298 -4.17 6.24 17.14
N PRO A 299 -4.36 6.07 18.45
CA PRO A 299 -5.64 6.32 19.10
C PRO A 299 -6.02 7.81 19.17
N ASP A 300 -5.06 8.72 18.95
CA ASP A 300 -5.29 10.17 18.99
C ASP A 300 -5.75 10.73 17.63
N LEU A 301 -5.87 9.89 16.60
CA LEU A 301 -6.39 10.28 15.30
C LEU A 301 -7.89 10.01 15.15
N ASN A 302 -8.61 11.04 14.72
CA ASN A 302 -10.01 10.94 14.37
C ASN A 302 -10.14 10.59 12.88
N TRP A 303 -10.61 9.38 12.60
CA TRP A 303 -10.75 8.87 11.23
C TRP A 303 -12.16 9.05 10.69
N ASN A 304 -12.26 9.69 9.52
CA ASN A 304 -13.52 9.91 8.81
C ASN A 304 -13.50 9.17 7.47
N LEU A 305 -14.61 8.49 7.15
CA LEU A 305 -14.81 7.92 5.82
C LEU A 305 -15.41 8.97 4.88
N VAL A 306 -14.65 9.37 3.86
CA VAL A 306 -14.98 10.45 2.92
C VAL A 306 -15.00 9.93 1.49
N ASN A 307 -15.95 10.40 0.67
CA ASN A 307 -15.95 10.13 -0.76
C ASN A 307 -15.18 11.23 -1.50
N ALA A 308 -13.95 10.94 -1.91
CA ALA A 308 -13.07 11.89 -2.61
C ALA A 308 -13.41 12.10 -4.09
N ALA A 309 -14.43 11.41 -4.64
CA ALA A 309 -14.70 11.44 -6.08
C ALA A 309 -14.95 12.84 -6.65
N LEU A 310 -15.61 13.73 -5.89
CA LEU A 310 -15.83 15.11 -6.31
C LEU A 310 -14.53 15.94 -6.33
N GLN A 311 -13.64 15.70 -5.36
CA GLN A 311 -12.35 16.41 -5.28
C GLN A 311 -11.42 16.00 -6.43
N THR A 312 -11.52 14.75 -6.87
CA THR A 312 -10.65 14.17 -7.90
C THR A 312 -11.31 14.09 -9.27
N ASN A 313 -12.52 14.60 -9.45
CA ASN A 313 -13.34 14.40 -10.67
C ASN A 313 -13.41 12.92 -11.13
N ALA A 314 -13.47 11.98 -10.17
CA ALA A 314 -13.57 10.57 -10.50
C ALA A 314 -15.00 10.21 -10.92
N ASN A 315 -15.14 9.40 -11.98
CA ASN A 315 -16.44 8.97 -12.51
C ASN A 315 -17.17 7.94 -11.63
N SER A 316 -16.63 7.61 -10.45
CA SER A 316 -17.20 6.66 -9.51
C SER A 316 -16.75 7.00 -8.09
N PRO A 317 -17.49 6.58 -7.04
CA PRO A 317 -17.12 6.84 -5.66
C PRO A 317 -15.69 6.40 -5.33
N ARG A 318 -15.02 7.21 -4.50
CA ARG A 318 -13.67 6.99 -3.99
C ARG A 318 -13.71 7.15 -2.48
N TRP A 319 -14.35 6.19 -1.83
CA TRP A 319 -14.42 6.13 -0.38
C TRP A 319 -13.06 5.82 0.21
N GLN A 320 -12.55 6.75 1.00
CA GLN A 320 -11.25 6.71 1.66
C GLN A 320 -11.37 7.16 3.11
N TRP A 321 -10.39 6.78 3.91
CA TRP A 321 -10.30 7.17 5.30
C TRP A 321 -9.33 8.34 5.45
N GLU A 322 -9.76 9.39 6.12
CA GLU A 322 -8.96 10.58 6.39
C GLU A 322 -8.78 10.73 7.90
N GLY A 323 -7.53 10.71 8.35
CA GLY A 323 -7.15 10.81 9.75
C GLY A 323 -6.80 12.23 10.12
N PHE A 324 -7.45 12.75 11.16
CA PHE A 324 -7.30 14.13 11.62
C PHE A 324 -6.74 14.20 13.03
N ARG A 325 -5.86 15.18 13.27
CA ARG A 325 -5.42 15.63 14.59
C ARG A 325 -5.61 17.14 14.66
N ASP A 326 -6.26 17.63 15.71
CA ASP A 326 -6.49 19.08 15.90
C ASP A 326 -7.09 19.79 14.67
N ASN A 327 -8.00 19.11 13.95
CA ASN A 327 -8.62 19.52 12.69
C ASN A 327 -7.68 19.62 11.47
N GLU A 328 -6.43 19.17 11.57
CA GLU A 328 -5.52 19.02 10.44
C GLU A 328 -5.53 17.57 9.95
N GLN A 329 -5.65 17.36 8.65
CA GLN A 329 -5.50 16.03 8.05
C GLN A 329 -4.02 15.65 8.11
N VAL A 330 -3.71 14.53 8.77
CA VAL A 330 -2.34 14.04 8.95
C VAL A 330 -2.10 12.70 8.28
N SER A 331 -3.15 12.02 7.83
CA SER A 331 -3.03 10.75 7.13
C SER A 331 -4.25 10.46 6.25
N PHE A 332 -4.03 9.60 5.27
CA PHE A 332 -5.03 9.02 4.40
C PHE A 332 -4.81 7.52 4.32
N MET A 333 -5.89 6.74 4.25
CA MET A 333 -5.85 5.28 4.08
C MET A 333 -6.93 4.81 3.12
N LEU A 334 -6.60 3.80 2.31
CA LEU A 334 -7.56 3.06 1.51
C LEU A 334 -8.34 2.06 2.38
N ASN A 335 -9.44 1.50 1.89
CA ASN A 335 -10.06 0.36 2.58
C ASN A 335 -9.11 -0.83 2.66
N SER A 336 -8.33 -1.08 1.61
CA SER A 336 -7.32 -2.14 1.62
C SER A 336 -6.23 -1.94 2.67
N ASP A 337 -6.03 -0.69 3.13
CA ASP A 337 -5.14 -0.36 4.25
C ASP A 337 -5.85 -0.58 5.58
N VAL A 338 -7.01 0.05 5.78
CA VAL A 338 -7.77 -0.03 7.03
C VAL A 338 -8.22 -1.46 7.34
N ALA A 339 -8.46 -2.29 6.32
CA ALA A 339 -8.77 -3.71 6.45
C ALA A 339 -7.66 -4.51 7.17
N LEU A 340 -6.42 -4.01 7.19
CA LEU A 340 -5.32 -4.62 7.94
C LEU A 340 -5.48 -4.44 9.45
N LEU A 341 -6.22 -3.41 9.89
CA LEU A 341 -6.48 -3.10 11.30
C LEU A 341 -7.91 -3.46 11.73
N LEU A 342 -8.89 -3.21 10.87
CA LEU A 342 -10.31 -3.29 11.18
C LEU A 342 -11.02 -4.23 10.21
N ASP A 343 -11.97 -5.03 10.71
CA ASP A 343 -12.84 -5.90 9.92
C ASP A 343 -13.96 -5.08 9.27
N ILE A 344 -13.56 -4.23 8.32
CA ILE A 344 -14.49 -3.49 7.47
C ILE A 344 -15.03 -4.40 6.38
N GLN A 345 -16.28 -4.18 6.00
CA GLN A 345 -16.95 -4.89 4.90
C GLN A 345 -17.43 -3.84 3.88
N PRO A 346 -16.54 -3.33 3.01
CA PRO A 346 -16.89 -2.33 2.03
C PRO A 346 -17.96 -2.85 1.07
N ASN A 347 -18.95 -2.01 0.77
CA ASN A 347 -19.95 -2.33 -0.23
C ASN A 347 -19.38 -2.21 -1.66
N ALA A 348 -20.23 -2.40 -2.69
CA ALA A 348 -19.81 -2.31 -4.09
C ALA A 348 -19.19 -0.95 -4.45
N GLU A 349 -19.61 0.15 -3.83
CA GLU A 349 -19.02 1.48 -4.05
C GLU A 349 -17.74 1.72 -3.23
N GLY A 350 -17.42 0.85 -2.27
CA GLY A 350 -16.31 1.01 -1.34
C GLY A 350 -16.68 1.70 -0.02
N ARG A 351 -17.96 1.90 0.29
CA ARG A 351 -18.37 2.45 1.59
C ARG A 351 -18.25 1.37 2.66
N SER A 352 -17.51 1.65 3.73
CA SER A 352 -17.37 0.74 4.89
C SER A 352 -18.70 0.42 5.56
N SER A 353 -18.80 -0.77 6.15
CA SER A 353 -19.92 -1.26 6.95
C SER A 353 -20.01 -0.66 8.36
N CYS A 354 -18.92 -0.08 8.86
CA CYS A 354 -18.80 0.47 10.21
C CYS A 354 -17.87 1.68 10.24
N ASN A 355 -17.90 2.44 11.33
CA ASN A 355 -16.98 3.56 11.58
C ASN A 355 -15.70 3.06 12.25
N PHE A 356 -14.61 3.83 12.11
CA PHE A 356 -13.28 3.43 12.56
C PHE A 356 -13.21 3.02 14.05
N ASP A 357 -13.96 3.71 14.90
CA ASP A 357 -14.05 3.53 16.36
C ASP A 357 -15.00 2.41 16.81
N THR A 358 -15.85 1.94 15.90
CA THR A 358 -16.90 0.92 16.17
C THR A 358 -16.65 -0.41 15.49
N CYS A 359 -15.78 -0.45 14.48
CA CYS A 359 -15.43 -1.68 13.78
C CYS A 359 -14.72 -2.68 14.70
N GLN A 360 -14.94 -3.97 14.43
CA GLN A 360 -14.13 -5.01 15.06
C GLN A 360 -12.71 -4.97 14.51
N GLN A 361 -11.74 -5.45 15.29
CA GLN A 361 -10.38 -5.61 14.81
C GLN A 361 -10.30 -6.74 13.78
N SER A 362 -9.51 -6.52 12.72
CA SER A 362 -9.25 -7.57 11.73
C SER A 362 -8.27 -8.61 12.28
N GLN A 363 -8.10 -9.70 11.53
CA GLN A 363 -7.18 -10.78 11.90
C GLN A 363 -5.73 -10.29 12.04
N THR A 364 -5.32 -9.26 11.31
CA THR A 364 -3.95 -8.72 11.33
C THR A 364 -3.78 -7.46 12.17
N ALA A 365 -4.81 -7.05 12.92
CA ALA A 365 -4.76 -5.83 13.74
C ALA A 365 -3.55 -5.78 14.68
N ILE A 366 -3.19 -6.93 15.28
CA ILE A 366 -2.03 -7.04 16.15
C ILE A 366 -0.71 -6.79 15.40
N LEU A 367 -0.60 -7.16 14.12
CA LEU A 367 0.59 -6.89 13.31
C LEU A 367 0.71 -5.41 12.97
N VAL A 368 -0.40 -4.74 12.63
CA VAL A 368 -0.40 -3.29 12.41
C VAL A 368 0.15 -2.57 13.64
N LYS A 369 -0.36 -2.93 14.84
CA LYS A 369 0.12 -2.36 16.11
C LYS A 369 1.58 -2.70 16.41
N ILE A 370 1.99 -3.97 16.20
CA ILE A 370 3.40 -4.39 16.38
C ILE A 370 4.31 -3.61 15.45
N TYR A 371 3.98 -3.53 14.16
CA TYR A 371 4.80 -2.85 13.17
C TYR A 371 4.90 -1.35 13.45
N GLY A 372 3.82 -0.72 13.93
CA GLY A 372 3.81 0.69 14.32
C GLY A 372 4.66 1.01 15.57
N ARG A 373 4.90 0.04 16.46
CA ARG A 373 5.67 0.23 17.71
C ARG A 373 7.10 -0.34 17.66
N PHE A 374 7.32 -1.38 16.87
CA PHE A 374 8.57 -2.12 16.76
C PHE A 374 9.10 -2.10 15.32
N PRO A 375 9.63 -0.96 14.84
CA PRO A 375 9.98 -0.76 13.42
C PRO A 375 10.99 -1.78 12.89
N ASN A 376 11.94 -2.23 13.71
CA ASN A 376 12.91 -3.25 13.30
C ASN A 376 12.25 -4.60 12.97
N PHE A 377 11.17 -4.95 13.69
CA PHE A 377 10.41 -6.18 13.45
C PHE A 377 9.66 -6.11 12.13
N TRP A 378 9.08 -4.95 11.81
CA TRP A 378 8.50 -4.69 10.49
C TRP A 378 9.54 -4.72 9.38
N ILE A 379 10.65 -4.00 9.51
CA ILE A 379 11.71 -3.95 8.48
C ILE A 379 12.21 -5.35 8.14
N ARG A 380 12.39 -6.23 9.14
CA ARG A 380 12.77 -7.63 8.91
C ARG A 380 11.72 -8.37 8.09
N ASP A 381 10.45 -8.28 8.47
CA ASP A 381 9.36 -8.97 7.77
C ASP A 381 9.14 -8.41 6.36
N PHE A 382 9.24 -7.09 6.19
CA PHE A 382 9.20 -6.39 4.90
C PHE A 382 10.33 -6.88 3.99
N SER A 383 11.57 -6.94 4.49
CA SER A 383 12.71 -7.50 3.76
C SER A 383 12.40 -8.89 3.21
N VAL A 384 11.82 -9.78 4.03
CA VAL A 384 11.46 -11.14 3.61
C VAL A 384 10.33 -11.12 2.57
N ALA A 385 9.28 -10.34 2.80
CA ALA A 385 8.13 -10.25 1.91
C ALA A 385 8.51 -9.67 0.54
N PHE A 386 9.26 -8.58 0.52
CA PHE A 386 9.74 -7.92 -0.69
C PHE A 386 10.70 -8.82 -1.46
N THR A 387 11.61 -9.52 -0.77
CA THR A 387 12.51 -10.50 -1.42
C THR A 387 11.71 -11.59 -2.13
N ARG A 388 10.68 -12.14 -1.48
CA ARG A 388 9.81 -13.16 -2.10
C ARG A 388 9.03 -12.60 -3.29
N MET A 389 8.51 -11.39 -3.17
CA MET A 389 7.80 -10.71 -4.26
C MET A 389 8.68 -10.59 -5.51
N VAL A 390 9.94 -10.15 -5.35
CA VAL A 390 10.84 -9.95 -6.50
C VAL A 390 11.51 -11.23 -7.01
N GLU A 391 11.35 -12.35 -6.30
CA GLU A 391 11.90 -13.68 -6.64
C GLU A 391 10.81 -14.66 -7.11
N ASN A 392 9.56 -14.20 -7.25
CA ASN A 392 8.39 -15.01 -7.58
C ASN A 392 8.41 -15.61 -8.99
#